data_AF-A0A3M2BAM4-F1
#
_entry.id   AF-A0A3M2BAM4-F1
#
_cell.length_a   1.000
_cell.length_b   1.000
_cell.length_c   1.000
_cell.angle_alpha   90.00
_cell.angle_beta   90.00
_cell.angle_gamma   90.00
#
_symmetry.space_group_name_H-M   'P 1'
#
loop_
_entity.id
_entity.type
_entity.pdbx_description
1 polymer ?
#
loop_
_entity_poly.entity_id
_entity_poly.type
_entity_poly.pdbx_seq_one_letter_code
_entity_poly.pdbx_strand_id
1 'polypeptide(L)'
;GQGVEVARITLDVGVGTFRPVEVDDPAEHVMHAETYDVPAAAADAVNRARAEGRRVWAVGTTVVRTLESAAEDDGSVRPGAGRTDLFIRPPYRFRAVDALLTNFHLPRSTLLMLVCAFGGYERVMRAYRHAVDEAYGFYSYGDAMAVV
;
A
#
# COMPACT_ATOMS: atom_id res chain seq x y z
N GLY A 1 23.08 -6.26 -12.50
CA GLY A 1 21.61 -6.11 -12.42
C GLY A 1 21.26 -4.66 -12.69
N GLN A 2 20.05 -4.37 -13.19
CA GLN A 2 19.62 -3.08 -13.77
C GLN A 2 19.49 -1.89 -12.76
N GLY A 3 20.34 -1.80 -11.74
CA GLY A 3 20.41 -0.63 -10.84
C GLY A 3 19.24 -0.46 -9.85
N VAL A 4 18.37 -1.46 -9.69
CA VAL A 4 17.26 -1.45 -8.72
C VAL A 4 17.70 -2.12 -7.41
N GLU A 5 17.49 -1.43 -6.30
CA GLU A 5 17.70 -1.93 -4.95
C GLU A 5 16.42 -2.59 -4.42
N VAL A 6 16.54 -3.72 -3.72
CA VAL A 6 15.41 -4.46 -3.14
C VAL A 6 15.58 -4.58 -1.64
N ALA A 7 14.67 -3.96 -0.89
CA ALA A 7 14.53 -4.09 0.55
C ALA A 7 13.32 -4.97 0.89
N ARG A 8 13.40 -5.70 2.01
CA ARG A 8 12.31 -6.56 2.50
C ARG A 8 11.88 -6.12 3.89
N ILE A 9 10.57 -6.17 4.12
CA ILE A 9 9.91 -5.92 5.39
C ILE A 9 8.91 -7.04 5.65
N THR A 10 8.45 -7.15 6.89
CA THR A 10 7.48 -8.18 7.30
C THR A 10 6.21 -7.51 7.80
N LEU A 11 5.04 -8.07 7.44
CA LEU A 11 3.75 -7.76 8.08
C LEU A 11 3.04 -9.09 8.30
N ASP A 12 2.66 -9.35 9.55
CA ASP A 12 1.82 -10.48 9.91
C ASP A 12 0.37 -10.11 9.62
N VAL A 13 -0.12 -10.56 8.47
CA VAL A 13 -1.49 -10.30 8.05
C VAL A 13 -2.48 -11.14 8.85
N GLY A 14 -3.45 -10.46 9.45
CA GLY A 14 -4.54 -11.09 10.18
C GLY A 14 -5.76 -11.31 9.29
N VAL A 15 -6.74 -12.08 9.81
CA VAL A 15 -8.02 -12.35 9.12
C VAL A 15 -8.78 -11.06 8.76
N GLY A 16 -8.48 -9.95 9.44
CA GLY A 16 -9.11 -8.64 9.21
C GLY A 16 -8.81 -7.99 7.87
N THR A 17 -7.62 -8.17 7.30
CA THR A 17 -7.17 -7.42 6.11
C THR A 17 -7.98 -7.73 4.84
N PHE A 18 -8.58 -8.91 4.77
CA PHE A 18 -9.37 -9.35 3.62
C PHE A 18 -10.88 -9.28 3.83
N ARG A 19 -11.35 -8.79 5.00
CA ARG A 19 -12.79 -8.69 5.24
C ARG A 19 -13.38 -7.54 4.41
N PRO A 20 -14.57 -7.74 3.83
CA PRO A 20 -15.33 -6.65 3.22
C PRO A 20 -15.58 -5.53 4.23
N VAL A 21 -15.68 -4.29 3.75
CA VAL A 21 -16.21 -3.19 4.56
C VAL A 21 -17.72 -3.39 4.66
N GLU A 22 -18.21 -3.73 5.84
CA GLU A 22 -19.64 -3.99 6.10
C GLU A 22 -20.43 -2.75 6.54
N VAL A 23 -19.76 -1.61 6.71
CA VAL A 23 -20.35 -0.33 7.10
C VAL A 23 -20.64 0.55 5.89
N ASP A 24 -21.74 1.32 5.95
CA ASP A 24 -22.13 2.24 4.87
C ASP A 24 -21.22 3.47 4.79
N ASP A 25 -20.81 4.02 5.95
CA ASP A 25 -19.77 5.05 6.01
C ASP A 25 -18.41 4.37 6.29
N PRO A 26 -17.44 4.43 5.35
CA PRO A 26 -16.10 3.93 5.60
C PRO A 26 -15.44 4.54 6.84
N ALA A 27 -15.85 5.74 7.29
CA ALA A 27 -15.31 6.35 8.50
C ALA A 27 -15.56 5.54 9.78
N GLU A 28 -16.60 4.70 9.76
CA GLU A 28 -16.97 3.83 10.87
C GLU A 28 -16.24 2.49 10.82
N HIS A 29 -15.45 2.22 9.77
CA HIS A 29 -14.73 0.96 9.64
C HIS A 29 -13.54 0.90 10.58
N VAL A 30 -13.53 -0.12 11.44
CA VAL A 30 -12.43 -0.40 12.37
C VAL A 30 -11.45 -1.37 11.71
N MET A 31 -10.23 -0.90 11.44
CA MET A 31 -9.15 -1.76 10.99
C MET A 31 -8.65 -2.64 12.13
N HIS A 32 -8.46 -3.92 11.86
CA HIS A 32 -7.76 -4.81 12.78
C HIS A 32 -6.27 -4.50 12.75
N ALA A 33 -5.68 -4.25 13.93
CA ALA A 33 -4.27 -3.99 14.06
C ALA A 33 -3.42 -5.23 13.70
N GLU A 34 -2.42 -5.03 12.85
CA GLU A 34 -1.47 -6.04 12.39
C GLU A 34 -0.06 -5.71 12.88
N THR A 35 0.78 -6.72 13.11
CA THR A 35 2.17 -6.55 13.53
C THR A 35 3.09 -6.49 12.32
N TYR A 36 4.04 -5.56 12.32
CA TYR A 36 5.06 -5.47 11.29
C TYR A 36 6.47 -5.46 11.89
N ASP A 37 7.45 -5.74 11.04
CA ASP A 37 8.87 -5.50 11.31
C ASP A 37 9.54 -4.85 10.10
N VAL A 38 10.21 -3.72 10.34
CA VAL A 38 11.04 -3.03 9.35
C VAL A 38 12.51 -3.18 9.78
N PRO A 39 13.28 -4.09 9.14
CA PRO A 39 14.69 -4.24 9.47
C PRO A 39 15.47 -2.92 9.28
N ALA A 40 16.49 -2.69 10.11
CA ALA A 40 17.34 -1.49 10.01
C ALA A 40 17.86 -1.26 8.58
N ALA A 41 18.36 -2.31 7.93
CA ALA A 41 18.83 -2.24 6.55
C ALA A 41 17.74 -1.83 5.54
N ALA A 42 16.46 -2.19 5.79
CA ALA A 42 15.35 -1.79 4.92
C ALA A 42 14.97 -0.32 5.12
N ALA A 43 14.93 0.15 6.37
CA ALA A 43 14.73 1.56 6.69
C ALA A 43 15.85 2.42 6.09
N ASP A 44 17.11 2.02 6.27
CA ASP A 44 18.27 2.72 5.72
C ASP A 44 18.23 2.79 4.19
N ALA A 45 17.84 1.72 3.51
CA ALA A 45 17.68 1.69 2.06
C ALA A 45 16.61 2.68 1.57
N VAL A 46 15.45 2.71 2.23
CA VAL A 46 14.36 3.64 1.92
C VAL A 46 14.78 5.09 2.18
N ASN A 47 15.37 5.37 3.34
CA ASN A 47 15.82 6.70 3.73
C ASN A 47 16.91 7.23 2.80
N ARG A 48 17.87 6.38 2.43
CA ARG A 48 18.90 6.71 1.44
C ARG A 48 18.30 7.00 0.07
N ALA A 49 17.35 6.17 -0.40
CA ALA A 49 16.68 6.41 -1.67
C ALA A 49 16.00 7.78 -1.69
N ARG A 50 15.32 8.15 -0.60
CA ARG A 50 14.68 9.47 -0.45
C ARG A 50 15.70 10.62 -0.43
N ALA A 51 16.77 10.49 0.34
CA ALA A 51 17.83 11.49 0.40
C ALA A 51 18.50 11.74 -0.96
N GLU A 52 18.59 10.69 -1.79
CA GLU A 52 19.13 10.74 -3.15
C GLU A 52 18.09 11.14 -4.22
N GLY A 53 16.85 11.44 -3.84
CA GLY A 53 15.76 11.78 -4.77
C GLY A 53 15.31 10.61 -5.65
N ARG A 54 15.61 9.37 -5.26
CA ARG A 54 15.12 8.15 -5.91
C ARG A 54 13.71 7.82 -5.44
N ARG A 55 12.97 7.11 -6.30
CA ARG A 55 11.60 6.64 -6.00
C ARG A 55 11.62 5.38 -5.12
N VAL A 56 10.69 5.33 -4.17
CA VAL A 56 10.38 4.16 -3.34
C VAL A 56 9.12 3.48 -3.89
N TRP A 57 9.30 2.26 -4.41
CA TRP A 57 8.22 1.41 -4.89
C TRP A 57 7.76 0.45 -3.80
N ALA A 58 6.49 0.51 -3.42
CA ALA A 58 5.86 -0.50 -2.60
C ALA A 58 5.31 -1.63 -3.49
N VAL A 59 5.68 -2.87 -3.16
CA VAL A 59 5.15 -4.06 -3.82
C VAL A 59 4.12 -4.70 -2.89
N GLY A 60 2.85 -4.34 -3.09
CA GLY A 60 1.71 -4.74 -2.28
C GLY A 60 1.22 -3.64 -1.33
N THR A 61 -0.09 -3.63 -1.11
CA THR A 61 -0.78 -2.67 -0.20
C THR A 61 -0.36 -2.84 1.26
N THR A 62 -0.04 -4.06 1.66
CA THR A 62 0.58 -4.40 2.95
C THR A 62 1.89 -3.64 3.16
N VAL A 63 2.75 -3.57 2.14
CA VAL A 63 4.01 -2.82 2.21
C VAL A 63 3.75 -1.33 2.39
N VAL A 64 2.74 -0.80 1.68
CA VAL A 64 2.31 0.61 1.85
C VAL A 64 1.91 0.88 3.28
N ARG A 65 1.01 0.08 3.87
CA ARG A 65 0.55 0.29 5.25
C ARG A 65 1.70 0.24 6.25
N THR A 66 2.62 -0.71 6.10
CA THR A 66 3.80 -0.80 6.98
C THR A 66 4.69 0.44 6.87
N LEU A 67 5.08 0.82 5.65
CA LEU A 67 5.97 1.97 5.45
C LEU A 67 5.33 3.28 5.90
N GLU A 68 4.05 3.50 5.58
CA GLU A 68 3.33 4.71 5.99
C GLU A 68 3.05 4.77 7.50
N SER A 69 3.02 3.61 8.19
CA SER A 69 2.90 3.56 9.66
C SER A 69 4.24 3.76 10.37
N ALA A 70 5.33 3.36 9.73
CA ALA A 70 6.69 3.58 10.22
C ALA A 70 7.28 4.93 9.77
N ALA A 71 6.57 5.68 8.92
CA ALA A 71 6.99 6.97 8.40
C ALA A 71 6.85 8.10 9.44
N GLU A 72 7.87 8.94 9.49
CA GLU A 72 7.87 10.22 10.16
C GLU A 72 7.29 11.32 9.26
N ASP A 73 7.05 12.50 9.82
CA ASP A 73 6.47 13.64 9.09
C ASP A 73 7.35 14.15 7.94
N ASP A 74 8.67 13.93 8.00
CA ASP A 74 9.62 14.24 6.93
C ASP A 74 9.70 13.15 5.84
N GLY A 75 8.96 12.05 6.00
CA GLY A 75 8.94 10.91 5.09
C GLY A 75 10.07 9.89 5.33
N SER A 76 10.92 10.07 6.34
CA SER A 76 11.86 9.04 6.77
C SER A 76 11.13 7.87 7.44
N VAL A 77 11.66 6.66 7.31
CA VAL A 77 11.09 5.44 7.87
C VAL A 77 11.92 4.99 9.06
N ARG A 78 11.26 4.75 10.20
CA ARG A 78 11.88 4.17 11.39
C ARG A 78 12.05 2.65 11.26
N PRO A 79 13.19 2.10 11.72
CA PRO A 79 13.34 0.66 11.83
C PRO A 79 12.65 0.11 13.09
N GLY A 80 12.39 -1.18 13.08
CA GLY A 80 11.90 -1.96 14.21
C GLY A 80 10.52 -2.56 14.00
N ALA A 81 10.10 -3.30 15.02
CA ALA A 81 8.78 -3.90 15.09
C ALA A 81 7.72 -2.88 15.55
N GLY A 82 6.50 -3.03 15.06
CA GLY A 82 5.39 -2.16 15.41
C GLY A 82 4.03 -2.79 15.14
N ARG A 83 2.99 -2.01 15.37
CA ARG A 83 1.61 -2.37 15.03
C ARG A 83 1.00 -1.30 14.16
N THR A 84 0.15 -1.71 13.23
CA THR A 84 -0.60 -0.80 12.36
C THR A 84 -2.06 -1.21 12.25
N ASP A 85 -2.95 -0.30 12.63
CA ASP A 85 -4.36 -0.26 12.29
C ASP A 85 -4.63 0.87 11.28
N LEU A 86 -3.59 1.35 10.59
CA LEU A 86 -3.69 2.47 9.67
C LEU A 86 -4.68 2.15 8.55
N PHE A 87 -5.77 2.92 8.51
CA PHE A 87 -6.75 2.86 7.46
C PHE A 87 -6.50 3.94 6.41
N ILE A 88 -5.91 3.54 5.28
CA ILE A 88 -5.60 4.45 4.18
C ILE A 88 -6.83 4.56 3.26
N ARG A 89 -7.44 5.75 3.22
CA ARG A 89 -8.57 6.09 2.36
C ARG A 89 -8.48 7.55 1.91
N PRO A 90 -9.09 7.94 0.78
CA PRO A 90 -9.08 9.34 0.35
C PRO A 90 -9.76 10.28 1.37
N PRO A 91 -9.22 11.49 1.61
CA PRO A 91 -7.88 11.95 1.21
C PRO A 91 -6.78 11.36 2.11
N TYR A 92 -5.64 10.99 1.52
CA TYR A 92 -4.45 10.57 2.26
C TYR A 92 -3.19 11.16 1.61
N ARG A 93 -2.24 11.63 2.43
CA ARG A 93 -0.94 12.09 1.96
C ARG A 93 0.10 11.01 2.25
N PHE A 94 0.59 10.36 1.20
CA PHE A 94 1.68 9.40 1.30
C PHE A 94 2.99 10.12 1.63
N ARG A 95 3.73 9.56 2.58
CA ARG A 95 4.98 10.11 3.11
C ARG A 95 6.19 9.30 2.68
N ALA A 96 6.06 7.97 2.62
CA ALA A 96 7.17 7.06 2.39
C ALA A 96 7.14 6.39 1.00
N VAL A 97 5.97 6.27 0.37
CA VAL A 97 5.80 5.54 -0.90
C VAL A 97 5.52 6.47 -2.07
N ASP A 98 6.26 6.29 -3.18
CA ASP A 98 6.12 7.11 -4.40
C ASP A 98 5.45 6.36 -5.56
N ALA A 99 5.50 5.02 -5.56
CA ALA A 99 4.82 4.18 -6.53
C ALA A 99 4.33 2.87 -5.90
N LEU A 100 3.26 2.30 -6.44
CA LEU A 100 2.63 1.08 -5.94
C LEU A 100 2.48 0.04 -7.05
N LEU A 101 2.98 -1.17 -6.82
CA LEU A 101 2.63 -2.36 -7.59
C LEU A 101 1.67 -3.22 -6.75
N THR A 102 0.46 -3.49 -7.25
CA THR A 102 -0.56 -4.23 -6.52
C THR A 102 -1.52 -4.96 -7.46
N ASN A 103 -2.38 -5.84 -6.95
CA ASN A 103 -3.38 -6.55 -7.75
C ASN A 103 -4.62 -5.68 -7.99
N PHE A 104 -5.57 -6.18 -8.79
CA PHE A 104 -6.93 -5.65 -8.83
C PHE A 104 -7.76 -6.19 -7.65
N HIS A 105 -8.32 -5.27 -6.86
CA HIS A 105 -9.03 -5.56 -5.62
C HIS A 105 -10.54 -5.62 -5.82
N LEU A 106 -11.26 -6.29 -4.92
CA LEU A 106 -12.71 -6.37 -5.01
C LEU A 106 -13.38 -4.99 -4.78
N PRO A 107 -14.55 -4.74 -5.38
CA PRO A 107 -15.36 -3.57 -5.05
C PRO A 107 -15.65 -3.49 -3.54
N ARG A 108 -15.75 -2.27 -3.01
CA ARG A 108 -16.03 -2.00 -1.58
C ARG A 108 -15.03 -2.64 -0.60
N SER A 109 -13.77 -2.84 -1.03
CA SER A 109 -12.69 -3.29 -0.16
C SER A 109 -11.83 -2.13 0.37
N THR A 110 -11.25 -2.29 1.56
CA THR A 110 -10.27 -1.35 2.13
C THR A 110 -9.04 -1.21 1.22
N LEU A 111 -8.64 -2.29 0.55
CA LEU A 111 -7.52 -2.29 -0.40
C LEU A 111 -7.82 -1.40 -1.62
N LEU A 112 -9.04 -1.48 -2.18
CA LEU A 112 -9.44 -0.58 -3.26
C LEU A 112 -9.45 0.89 -2.80
N MET A 113 -9.89 1.16 -1.57
CA MET A 113 -9.82 2.51 -1.01
C MET A 113 -8.39 3.03 -0.90
N LEU A 114 -7.44 2.20 -0.46
CA LEU A 114 -6.01 2.55 -0.43
C LEU A 114 -5.50 2.88 -1.83
N VAL A 115 -5.83 2.05 -2.82
CA VAL A 115 -5.44 2.30 -4.22
C VAL A 115 -6.05 3.59 -4.75
N CYS A 116 -7.32 3.87 -4.44
CA CYS A 116 -7.98 5.14 -4.79
C CYS A 116 -7.35 6.35 -4.09
N ALA A 117 -6.87 6.20 -2.85
CA ALA A 117 -6.14 7.26 -2.15
C ALA A 117 -4.81 7.55 -2.85
N PHE A 118 -4.15 6.51 -3.38
CA PHE A 118 -2.87 6.62 -4.07
C PHE A 118 -3.00 7.20 -5.50
N GLY A 119 -3.86 6.60 -6.32
CA GLY A 119 -3.99 6.91 -7.75
C GLY A 119 -5.07 7.92 -8.11
N GLY A 120 -5.91 8.32 -7.15
CA GLY A 120 -7.12 9.12 -7.35
C GLY A 120 -8.31 8.30 -7.86
N TYR A 121 -9.49 8.53 -7.27
CA TYR A 121 -10.69 7.73 -7.51
C TYR A 121 -11.04 7.58 -9.00
N GLU A 122 -11.20 8.68 -9.74
CA GLU A 122 -11.59 8.65 -11.15
C GLU A 122 -10.61 7.89 -12.03
N ARG A 123 -9.30 8.06 -11.78
CA ARG A 123 -8.24 7.41 -12.55
C ARG A 123 -8.22 5.91 -12.30
N VAL A 124 -8.34 5.51 -11.03
CA VAL A 124 -8.37 4.10 -10.62
C VAL A 124 -9.65 3.44 -11.16
N MET A 125 -10.82 4.04 -11.01
CA MET A 125 -12.07 3.48 -11.54
C MET A 125 -12.06 3.34 -13.06
N ARG A 126 -11.43 4.28 -13.79
CA ARG A 126 -11.22 4.14 -15.24
C ARG A 126 -10.32 2.96 -15.58
N ALA A 127 -9.23 2.75 -14.84
CA ALA A 127 -8.36 1.60 -15.04
C ALA A 127 -9.09 0.27 -14.75
N TYR A 128 -9.93 0.24 -13.73
CA TYR A 128 -10.74 -0.94 -13.40
C TYR A 128 -11.77 -1.26 -14.48
N ARG A 129 -12.46 -0.26 -15.03
CA ARG A 129 -13.39 -0.46 -16.17
C ARG A 129 -12.65 -1.06 -17.37
N HIS A 130 -11.50 -0.50 -17.74
CA HIS A 130 -10.68 -1.05 -18.81
C HIS A 130 -10.23 -2.50 -18.54
N ALA A 131 -9.80 -2.81 -17.31
CA ALA A 131 -9.41 -4.16 -16.93
C ALA A 131 -10.56 -5.17 -17.03
N VAL A 132 -11.80 -4.75 -16.74
CA VAL A 132 -13.00 -5.58 -16.96
C VAL A 132 -13.27 -5.77 -18.45
N ASP A 133 -13.22 -4.70 -19.25
CA ASP A 133 -13.48 -4.73 -20.69
C ASP A 133 -12.48 -5.62 -21.43
N GLU A 134 -11.22 -5.64 -20.99
CA GLU A 134 -10.13 -6.45 -21.55
C GLU A 134 -9.94 -7.81 -20.84
N ALA A 135 -10.88 -8.20 -19.96
CA ALA A 135 -10.89 -9.50 -19.27
C ALA A 135 -9.60 -9.85 -18.50
N TYR A 136 -9.03 -8.87 -17.79
CA TYR A 136 -7.91 -9.09 -16.87
C TYR A 136 -8.30 -10.05 -15.74
N GLY A 137 -7.33 -10.78 -15.21
CA GLY A 137 -7.48 -11.55 -13.98
C GLY A 137 -7.55 -10.62 -12.77
N PHE A 138 -8.52 -10.82 -11.88
CA PHE A 138 -8.67 -10.05 -10.64
C PHE A 138 -8.22 -10.87 -9.42
N TYR A 139 -8.09 -10.21 -8.27
CA TYR A 139 -7.84 -10.81 -6.96
C TYR A 139 -6.43 -11.41 -6.80
N SER A 140 -6.25 -12.37 -5.88
CA SER A 140 -4.94 -12.81 -5.38
C SER A 140 -4.02 -13.42 -6.44
N TYR A 141 -4.57 -14.04 -7.47
CA TYR A 141 -3.83 -14.75 -8.52
C TYR A 141 -4.04 -14.16 -9.92
N GLY A 142 -4.64 -12.97 -9.99
CA GLY A 142 -4.89 -12.26 -11.23
C GLY A 142 -3.69 -11.44 -11.70
N ASP A 143 -3.98 -10.46 -12.54
CA ASP A 143 -3.02 -9.49 -13.05
C ASP A 143 -2.66 -8.43 -12.01
N ALA A 144 -1.57 -7.71 -12.31
CA ALA A 144 -1.05 -6.63 -11.50
C ALA A 144 -1.29 -5.26 -12.16
N MET A 145 -1.31 -4.24 -11.32
CA MET A 145 -1.45 -2.84 -11.66
C MET A 145 -0.30 -2.05 -11.02
N ALA A 146 0.35 -1.21 -11.83
CA ALA A 146 1.33 -0.24 -11.37
C ALA A 146 0.70 1.16 -11.31
N VAL A 147 0.82 1.82 -10.17
CA VAL A 147 0.35 3.20 -9.93
C VAL A 147 1.58 4.08 -9.73
N VAL A 148 1.77 5.07 -10.63
CA VAL A 148 2.97 5.91 -10.78
C VAL A 148 2.65 7.38 -10.97
#